data_AF-A0A3B9RDN0-F1
#
_entry.id   AF-A0A3B9RDN0-F1
#
_cell.length_a   1.000
_cell.length_b   1.000
_cell.length_c   1.000
_cell.angle_alpha   90.00
_cell.angle_beta   90.00
_cell.angle_gamma   90.00
#
_symmetry.space_group_name_H-M   'P 1'
#
loop_
_entity.id
_entity.type
_entity.pdbx_description
1 polymer ?
#
loop_
_entity_poly.entity_id
_entity_poly.type
_entity_poly.pdbx_seq_one_letter_code
_entity_poly.pdbx_strand_id
1 'polypeptide(L)'
;EADDNEQWDDNGYYDFEDDIELAGPFELDLMAGQIGFLNVSLPMGNFEELEFKFDTSTDATSDLFGKSVLIQGTIQGTPFIFWHDFEDEVEVDFEDPTFDIAISSTPESIVIDFDLSLVFDSTVGVNLSQASDGNADGTIEISPSDPDGNNDLAQSIRNAIKAQIDLLED
;
A
#
# COMPACT_ATOMS: atom_id res chain seq x y z
N GLU A 1 -28.17 -8.60 -11.97
CA GLU A 1 -28.27 -7.14 -12.15
C GLU A 1 -29.06 -6.57 -10.99
N ALA A 2 -28.32 -6.04 -10.03
CA ALA A 2 -28.69 -5.00 -9.09
C ALA A 2 -27.34 -4.54 -8.52
N ASP A 3 -26.72 -3.58 -9.22
CA ASP A 3 -25.62 -2.78 -8.70
C ASP A 3 -26.22 -1.96 -7.56
N ASP A 4 -25.95 -2.37 -6.32
CA ASP A 4 -26.11 -1.49 -5.15
C ASP A 4 -24.92 -0.52 -5.13
N ASN A 5 -24.80 0.30 -6.18
CA ASN A 5 -24.20 1.62 -6.04
C ASN A 5 -25.22 2.42 -5.23
N GLU A 6 -25.11 2.33 -3.90
CA GLU A 6 -25.83 3.20 -2.98
C GLU A 6 -25.58 4.63 -3.44
N GLN A 7 -26.67 5.19 -3.95
CA GLN A 7 -26.69 6.45 -4.66
C GLN A 7 -26.32 7.55 -3.66
N TRP A 8 -25.22 8.24 -3.96
CA TRP A 8 -25.07 9.69 -3.95
C TRP A 8 -26.19 10.40 -3.20
N ASP A 9 -25.85 11.12 -2.13
CA ASP A 9 -26.79 11.89 -1.35
C ASP A 9 -27.79 12.67 -2.24
N ASP A 10 -29.04 12.66 -1.79
CA ASP A 10 -30.30 13.03 -2.44
C ASP A 10 -30.40 14.54 -2.80
N ASN A 11 -29.28 15.24 -2.95
CA ASN A 11 -29.23 16.70 -3.10
C ASN A 11 -28.43 17.19 -4.33
N GLY A 12 -27.60 16.35 -4.96
CA GLY A 12 -26.84 16.68 -6.17
C GLY A 12 -25.66 17.65 -5.99
N TYR A 13 -25.12 17.77 -4.77
CA TYR A 13 -23.94 18.55 -4.41
C TYR A 13 -22.95 17.66 -3.66
N TYR A 14 -21.64 17.82 -3.89
CA TYR A 14 -20.61 17.16 -3.08
C TYR A 14 -20.39 17.97 -1.81
N ASP A 15 -20.67 17.40 -0.65
CA ASP A 15 -20.36 18.00 0.65
C ASP A 15 -19.39 17.13 1.47
N PHE A 16 -19.21 17.47 2.75
CA PHE A 16 -18.22 16.83 3.63
C PHE A 16 -18.62 15.41 4.04
N GLU A 17 -19.85 14.97 3.73
CA GLU A 17 -20.34 13.61 3.98
C GLU A 17 -20.13 12.68 2.76
N ASP A 18 -19.64 13.19 1.63
CA ASP A 18 -19.45 12.42 0.39
C ASP A 18 -18.01 11.87 0.26
N ASP A 19 -17.86 10.55 0.37
CA ASP A 19 -16.59 9.85 0.12
C ASP A 19 -16.39 9.53 -1.36
N ILE A 20 -15.18 9.76 -1.88
CA ILE A 20 -14.81 9.38 -3.25
C ILE A 20 -13.91 8.15 -3.23
N GLU A 21 -14.54 6.99 -3.38
CA GLU A 21 -13.81 5.72 -3.46
C GLU A 21 -13.36 5.42 -4.90
N LEU A 22 -12.07 5.16 -5.08
CA LEU A 22 -11.53 4.64 -6.34
C LEU A 22 -11.53 3.12 -6.29
N ALA A 23 -12.49 2.50 -6.97
CA ALA A 23 -12.61 1.05 -7.03
C ALA A 23 -11.38 0.41 -7.69
N GLY A 24 -10.60 -0.33 -6.89
CA GLY A 24 -9.49 -1.16 -7.32
C GLY A 24 -9.92 -2.53 -7.87
N PRO A 25 -9.02 -3.54 -7.86
CA PRO A 25 -7.65 -3.48 -7.32
C PRO A 25 -6.70 -2.69 -8.23
N PHE A 26 -5.80 -1.93 -7.63
CA PHE A 26 -4.66 -1.30 -8.31
C PHE A 26 -3.37 -1.99 -7.90
N GLU A 27 -2.46 -2.19 -8.85
CA GLU A 27 -1.13 -2.72 -8.58
C GLU A 27 -0.11 -1.59 -8.71
N LEU A 28 0.55 -1.26 -7.60
CA LEU A 28 1.47 -0.13 -7.49
C LEU A 28 2.90 -0.61 -7.24
N ASP A 29 3.84 -0.11 -8.02
CA ASP A 29 5.27 -0.33 -7.77
C ASP A 29 5.81 0.73 -6.81
N LEU A 30 5.72 0.45 -5.51
CA LEU A 30 6.20 1.32 -4.42
C LEU A 30 7.71 1.62 -4.50
N MET A 31 8.48 0.82 -5.23
CA MET A 31 9.92 1.03 -5.40
C MET A 31 10.26 2.03 -6.50
N ALA A 32 9.29 2.45 -7.32
CA ALA A 32 9.46 3.52 -8.29
C ALA A 32 9.66 4.90 -7.63
N GLY A 33 9.47 4.99 -6.31
CA GLY A 33 9.47 6.23 -5.53
C GLY A 33 8.17 6.97 -5.77
N GLN A 34 8.24 8.03 -6.57
CA GLN A 34 7.07 8.82 -6.92
C GLN A 34 6.20 8.08 -7.94
N ILE A 35 5.00 7.66 -7.54
CA ILE A 35 4.04 7.00 -8.44
C ILE A 35 2.93 7.98 -8.82
N GLY A 36 2.82 8.28 -10.11
CA GLY A 36 1.60 8.83 -10.69
C GLY A 36 0.80 7.69 -11.32
N PHE A 37 -0.21 7.17 -10.63
CA PHE A 37 -0.95 5.99 -11.12
C PHE A 37 -2.39 6.28 -11.56
N LEU A 38 -2.97 7.41 -11.14
CA LEU A 38 -4.34 7.77 -11.50
C LEU A 38 -4.43 9.21 -12.02
N ASN A 39 -4.92 9.37 -13.25
CA ASN A 39 -5.54 10.62 -13.69
C ASN A 39 -7.03 10.53 -13.37
N VAL A 40 -7.36 10.81 -12.12
CA VAL A 40 -8.74 10.86 -11.65
C VAL A 40 -9.31 12.25 -11.90
N SER A 41 -10.56 12.33 -12.38
CA SER A 41 -11.30 13.59 -12.40
C SER A 41 -11.99 13.77 -11.06
N LEU A 42 -11.29 14.38 -10.11
CA LEU A 42 -11.87 14.74 -8.82
C LEU A 42 -12.79 15.96 -8.99
N PRO A 43 -13.95 15.99 -8.33
CA PRO A 43 -14.76 17.19 -8.27
C PRO A 43 -13.99 18.32 -7.57
N MET A 44 -14.40 19.55 -7.82
CA MET A 44 -13.86 20.68 -7.08
C MET A 44 -14.33 20.60 -5.63
N GLY A 45 -13.39 20.65 -4.69
CA GLY A 45 -13.66 20.44 -3.27
C GLY A 45 -12.38 20.52 -2.46
N ASN A 46 -12.54 20.45 -1.14
CA ASN A 46 -11.46 20.20 -0.20
C ASN A 46 -11.64 18.78 0.31
N PHE A 47 -10.58 17.98 0.24
CA PHE A 47 -10.56 16.62 0.75
C PHE A 47 -9.73 16.61 2.02
N GLU A 48 -10.32 16.13 3.11
CA GLU A 48 -9.78 16.13 4.48
C GLU A 48 -9.06 14.81 4.78
N GLU A 49 -9.22 13.78 3.95
CA GLU A 49 -8.67 12.45 4.18
C GLU A 49 -8.25 11.78 2.87
N LEU A 50 -7.32 10.82 2.97
CA LEU A 50 -6.96 9.91 1.89
C LEU A 50 -6.75 8.49 2.44
N GLU A 51 -7.58 7.55 1.99
CA GLU A 51 -7.52 6.14 2.40
C GLU A 51 -6.94 5.23 1.29
N PHE A 52 -6.11 4.25 1.66
CA PHE A 52 -5.64 3.16 0.81
C PHE A 52 -5.85 1.81 1.46
N LYS A 53 -6.51 0.90 0.74
CA LYS A 53 -6.67 -0.48 1.20
C LYS A 53 -5.67 -1.42 0.53
N PHE A 54 -4.95 -2.19 1.34
CA PHE A 54 -4.23 -3.38 0.91
C PHE A 54 -5.19 -4.56 0.85
N ASP A 55 -5.29 -5.17 -0.32
CA ASP A 55 -6.07 -6.38 -0.53
C ASP A 55 -5.29 -7.32 -1.46
N THR A 56 -5.65 -8.60 -1.40
CA THR A 56 -5.04 -9.64 -2.22
C THR A 56 -5.45 -9.49 -3.68
N SER A 57 -4.46 -9.41 -4.59
CA SER A 57 -4.76 -9.33 -6.03
C SER A 57 -5.43 -10.61 -6.53
N THR A 58 -6.56 -10.44 -7.22
CA THR A 58 -7.28 -11.53 -7.91
C THR A 58 -6.90 -11.66 -9.39
N ASP A 59 -5.99 -10.82 -9.89
CA ASP A 59 -5.54 -10.89 -11.29
C ASP A 59 -4.54 -12.04 -11.47
N ALA A 60 -5.01 -13.14 -12.05
CA ALA A 60 -4.19 -14.33 -12.32
C ALA A 60 -3.03 -14.11 -13.32
N THR A 61 -2.96 -12.94 -13.96
CA THR A 61 -1.86 -12.56 -14.86
C THR A 61 -0.76 -11.75 -14.17
N SER A 62 -0.99 -11.32 -12.93
CA SER A 62 -0.03 -10.55 -12.14
C SER A 62 0.87 -11.43 -11.27
N ASP A 63 2.10 -10.96 -11.03
CA ASP A 63 3.00 -11.50 -10.01
C ASP A 63 2.45 -11.31 -8.58
N LEU A 64 1.50 -10.39 -8.41
CA LEU A 64 0.75 -10.19 -7.16
C LEU A 64 -0.41 -11.17 -6.98
N PHE A 65 -0.71 -12.08 -7.92
CA PHE A 65 -1.84 -12.99 -7.76
C PHE A 65 -1.79 -13.77 -6.43
N GLY A 66 -2.81 -13.59 -5.58
CA GLY A 66 -2.86 -14.18 -4.25
C GLY A 66 -1.95 -13.50 -3.21
N LYS A 67 -1.50 -12.27 -3.47
CA LYS A 67 -0.63 -11.45 -2.61
C LYS A 67 -1.20 -10.04 -2.53
N SER A 68 -0.99 -9.38 -1.40
CA SER A 68 -1.23 -7.93 -1.25
C SER A 68 0.06 -7.12 -1.44
N VAL A 69 1.22 -7.73 -1.19
CA VAL A 69 2.53 -7.09 -1.36
C VAL A 69 3.56 -8.08 -1.91
N LEU A 70 4.43 -7.58 -2.79
CA LEU A 70 5.60 -8.26 -3.33
C LEU A 70 6.78 -7.29 -3.36
N ILE A 71 7.88 -7.64 -2.69
CA ILE A 71 9.12 -6.85 -2.65
C ILE A 71 10.26 -7.74 -3.10
N GLN A 72 11.03 -7.26 -4.06
CA GLN A 72 12.16 -8.00 -4.63
C GLN A 72 13.42 -7.16 -4.55
N GLY A 73 14.56 -7.80 -4.27
CA GLY A 73 15.83 -7.09 -4.18
C GLY A 73 16.99 -8.02 -3.90
N THR A 74 18.00 -7.50 -3.18
CA THR A 74 19.14 -8.31 -2.73
C THR A 74 19.44 -8.08 -1.26
N ILE A 75 19.71 -9.15 -0.53
CA ILE A 75 20.26 -9.13 0.84
C ILE A 75 21.70 -9.59 0.73
N GLN A 76 22.65 -8.69 1.01
CA GLN A 76 24.10 -8.97 0.96
C GLN A 76 24.56 -9.56 -0.39
N GLY A 77 23.89 -9.19 -1.49
CA GLY A 77 24.19 -9.68 -2.83
C GLY A 77 23.45 -10.95 -3.26
N THR A 78 22.73 -11.61 -2.36
CA THR A 78 21.83 -12.73 -2.68
C THR A 78 20.44 -12.19 -3.03
N PRO A 79 19.82 -12.60 -4.16
CA PRO A 79 18.43 -12.27 -4.46
C PRO A 79 17.50 -12.63 -3.31
N PHE A 80 16.52 -11.78 -3.02
CA PHE A 80 15.44 -12.13 -2.10
C PHE A 80 14.08 -11.72 -2.65
N ILE A 81 13.06 -12.45 -2.20
CA ILE A 81 11.65 -12.19 -2.49
C ILE A 81 10.91 -12.18 -1.16
N PHE A 82 10.29 -11.05 -0.84
CA PHE A 82 9.29 -10.95 0.21
C PHE A 82 7.90 -10.88 -0.40
N TRP A 83 6.95 -11.66 0.13
CA TRP A 83 5.53 -11.46 -0.16
C TRP A 83 4.67 -11.72 1.07
N HIS A 84 3.49 -11.10 1.08
CA HIS A 84 2.45 -11.35 2.08
C HIS A 84 1.06 -11.16 1.44
N ASP A 85 0.04 -11.68 2.10
CA ASP A 85 -1.38 -11.67 1.73
C ASP A 85 -2.26 -11.03 2.83
N PHE A 86 -1.71 -10.07 3.58
CA PHE A 86 -2.48 -9.39 4.62
C PHE A 86 -3.47 -8.40 3.98
N GLU A 87 -4.60 -8.20 4.66
CA GLU A 87 -5.51 -7.09 4.43
C GLU A 87 -5.27 -6.03 5.52
N ASP A 88 -5.11 -4.77 5.12
CA ASP A 88 -4.95 -3.60 6.02
C ASP A 88 -5.41 -2.35 5.25
N GLU A 89 -5.65 -1.27 5.98
CA GLU A 89 -5.93 0.06 5.43
C GLU A 89 -4.85 1.05 5.89
N VAL A 90 -4.64 2.10 5.10
CA VAL A 90 -3.81 3.26 5.43
C VAL A 90 -4.70 4.45 5.29
N GLU A 91 -5.02 5.07 6.41
CA GLU A 91 -5.74 6.32 6.43
C GLU A 91 -4.76 7.47 6.67
N VAL A 92 -4.91 8.55 5.92
CA VAL A 92 -4.20 9.80 6.18
C VAL A 92 -5.25 10.88 6.40
N ASP A 93 -5.58 11.12 7.67
CA ASP A 93 -6.44 12.24 8.09
C ASP A 93 -5.60 13.54 8.15
N PHE A 94 -6.07 14.58 7.48
CA PHE A 94 -5.45 15.89 7.48
C PHE A 94 -5.95 16.73 8.67
N GLU A 95 -5.50 16.40 9.89
CA GLU A 95 -5.92 17.11 11.12
C GLU A 95 -5.70 18.64 11.06
N ASP A 96 -4.68 19.09 10.33
CA ASP A 96 -4.46 20.50 10.03
C ASP A 96 -5.01 20.83 8.63
N PRO A 97 -6.03 21.71 8.52
CA PRO A 97 -6.67 22.07 7.24
C PRO A 97 -5.73 22.68 6.19
N THR A 98 -4.47 22.96 6.54
CA THR A 98 -3.44 23.35 5.58
C THR A 98 -2.90 22.19 4.75
N PHE A 99 -3.16 20.95 5.15
CA PHE A 99 -2.83 19.73 4.39
C PHE A 99 -3.98 19.24 3.51
N ASP A 100 -5.19 19.79 3.67
CA ASP A 100 -6.34 19.51 2.79
C ASP A 100 -5.94 19.57 1.31
N ILE A 101 -6.39 18.57 0.56
CA ILE A 101 -6.22 18.56 -0.89
C ILE A 101 -7.30 19.46 -1.49
N ALA A 102 -6.93 20.69 -1.86
CA ALA A 102 -7.85 21.64 -2.50
C ALA A 102 -7.85 21.49 -4.03
N ILE A 103 -8.89 20.88 -4.58
CA ILE A 103 -9.10 20.77 -6.03
C ILE A 103 -9.88 21.98 -6.53
N SER A 104 -9.18 22.90 -7.20
CA SER A 104 -9.75 24.17 -7.69
C SER A 104 -10.05 24.19 -9.20
N SER A 105 -9.65 23.15 -9.93
CA SER A 105 -9.92 22.96 -11.36
C SER A 105 -9.89 21.47 -11.73
N THR A 106 -10.43 21.09 -12.91
CA THR A 106 -10.45 19.69 -13.37
C THR A 106 -9.83 19.56 -14.76
N PRO A 107 -9.01 18.53 -15.05
CA PRO A 107 -8.51 17.48 -14.15
C PRO A 107 -7.20 17.87 -13.42
N GLU A 108 -7.02 17.36 -12.21
CA GLU A 108 -5.77 17.44 -11.43
C GLU A 108 -5.20 16.03 -11.25
N SER A 109 -3.88 15.93 -11.03
CA SER A 109 -3.21 14.66 -10.75
C SER A 109 -2.78 14.60 -9.28
N ILE A 110 -3.20 13.56 -8.56
CA ILE A 110 -2.63 13.24 -7.25
C ILE A 110 -1.33 12.48 -7.45
N VAL A 111 -0.32 12.84 -6.65
CA VAL A 111 0.94 12.11 -6.58
C VAL A 111 1.19 11.71 -5.15
N ILE A 112 1.39 10.41 -4.93
CA ILE A 112 1.68 9.84 -3.62
C ILE A 112 3.15 9.37 -3.61
N ASP A 113 3.84 9.69 -2.52
CA ASP A 113 5.21 9.28 -2.27
C ASP A 113 5.22 8.29 -1.10
N PHE A 114 5.72 7.08 -1.34
CA PHE A 114 5.78 6.03 -0.35
C PHE A 114 7.23 5.83 0.11
N ASP A 115 7.54 6.28 1.33
CA ASP A 115 8.87 6.07 1.93
C ASP A 115 8.90 4.81 2.81
N LEU A 116 9.36 3.70 2.24
CA LEU A 116 9.54 2.44 2.95
C LEU A 116 10.92 2.31 3.63
N SER A 117 11.74 3.37 3.67
CA SER A 117 13.10 3.30 4.21
C SER A 117 13.14 2.89 5.68
N LEU A 118 12.15 3.33 6.48
CA LEU A 118 12.04 3.01 7.90
C LEU A 118 11.69 1.53 8.16
N VAL A 119 10.94 0.89 7.26
CA VAL A 119 10.56 -0.53 7.39
C VAL A 119 11.80 -1.43 7.35
N PHE A 120 12.77 -1.12 6.48
CA PHE A 120 13.97 -1.93 6.27
C PHE A 120 15.24 -1.35 6.92
N ASP A 121 15.11 -0.31 7.74
CA ASP A 121 16.23 0.19 8.51
C ASP A 121 16.66 -0.86 9.55
N SER A 122 17.93 -1.27 9.53
CA SER A 122 18.43 -2.33 10.42
C SER A 122 18.49 -1.95 11.90
N THR A 123 18.29 -0.66 12.24
CA THR A 123 18.35 -0.10 13.59
C THR A 123 16.96 0.10 14.19
N VAL A 124 16.01 0.63 13.40
CA VAL A 124 14.66 0.97 13.86
C VAL A 124 13.55 0.11 13.25
N GLY A 125 13.80 -0.51 12.10
CA GLY A 125 12.87 -1.40 11.40
C GLY A 125 13.31 -2.86 11.48
N VAL A 126 13.16 -3.60 10.37
CA VAL A 126 13.47 -5.02 10.30
C VAL A 126 14.89 -5.27 9.79
N ASN A 127 15.68 -5.95 10.61
CA ASN A 127 17.02 -6.38 10.22
C ASN A 127 16.99 -7.66 9.37
N LEU A 128 17.10 -7.48 8.04
CA LEU A 128 17.11 -8.58 7.07
C LEU A 128 18.39 -9.44 7.09
N SER A 129 19.43 -9.10 7.87
CA SER A 129 20.65 -9.92 7.95
C SER A 129 20.44 -11.33 8.51
N GLN A 130 19.28 -11.57 9.14
CA GLN A 130 18.89 -12.87 9.68
C GLN A 130 18.19 -13.76 8.66
N ALA A 131 17.86 -13.24 7.47
CA ALA A 131 17.21 -14.04 6.44
C ALA A 131 18.15 -15.12 5.91
N SER A 132 17.61 -16.32 5.69
CA SER A 132 18.37 -17.49 5.26
C SER A 132 17.81 -18.03 3.95
N ASP A 133 18.68 -18.42 3.03
CA ASP A 133 18.35 -19.33 1.91
C ASP A 133 18.39 -20.76 2.50
N GLY A 134 17.27 -21.16 3.10
CA GLY A 134 17.14 -22.40 3.86
C GLY A 134 17.11 -23.65 2.98
N ASN A 135 16.63 -23.50 1.74
CA ASN A 135 16.56 -24.58 0.75
C ASN A 135 17.84 -24.68 -0.12
N ALA A 136 18.71 -23.66 -0.08
CA ALA A 136 19.97 -23.50 -0.82
C ALA A 136 19.83 -23.42 -2.35
N ASP A 137 18.76 -22.81 -2.86
CA ASP A 137 18.50 -22.65 -4.30
C ASP A 137 19.04 -21.34 -4.90
N GLY A 138 19.57 -20.45 -4.06
CA GLY A 138 20.17 -19.18 -4.45
C GLY A 138 19.24 -17.98 -4.38
N THR A 139 18.00 -18.16 -3.93
CA THR A 139 17.05 -17.09 -3.61
C THR A 139 16.67 -17.18 -2.13
N ILE A 140 16.52 -16.03 -1.48
CA ILE A 140 15.99 -15.95 -0.11
C ILE A 140 14.50 -15.64 -0.20
N GLU A 141 13.65 -16.59 0.13
CA GLU A 141 12.20 -16.39 0.24
C GLU A 141 11.79 -16.00 1.66
N ILE A 142 11.04 -14.91 1.79
CA ILE A 142 10.52 -14.40 3.07
C ILE A 142 9.01 -14.22 2.95
N SER A 143 8.22 -15.14 3.48
CA SER A 143 6.76 -15.04 3.35
C SER A 143 5.99 -15.81 4.45
N PRO A 144 4.65 -15.69 4.54
CA PRO A 144 3.86 -16.51 5.45
C PRO A 144 4.07 -18.02 5.25
N SER A 145 4.41 -18.43 4.02
CA SER A 145 4.75 -19.81 3.68
C SER A 145 5.83 -19.85 2.60
N ASP A 146 7.05 -20.18 3.01
CA ASP A 146 8.23 -20.33 2.15
C ASP A 146 9.01 -21.61 2.45
N PRO A 147 9.83 -22.11 1.51
CA PRO A 147 10.71 -23.26 1.72
C PRO A 147 11.94 -22.96 2.60
N ASP A 148 12.24 -21.69 2.86
CA ASP A 148 13.46 -21.24 3.54
C ASP A 148 13.34 -21.17 5.07
N GLY A 149 12.12 -21.10 5.59
CA GLY A 149 11.84 -20.99 7.02
C GLY A 149 11.92 -19.56 7.56
N ASN A 150 11.75 -18.54 6.71
CA ASN A 150 11.81 -17.13 7.12
C ASN A 150 10.43 -16.58 7.58
N ASN A 151 9.48 -17.42 7.96
CA ASN A 151 8.08 -17.00 8.21
C ASN A 151 7.94 -16.00 9.38
N ASP A 152 8.72 -16.18 10.46
CA ASP A 152 8.75 -15.23 11.58
C ASP A 152 9.31 -13.85 11.16
N LEU A 153 10.26 -13.85 10.23
CA LEU A 153 10.80 -12.62 9.65
C LEU A 153 9.76 -11.95 8.75
N ALA A 154 8.99 -12.72 7.98
CA ALA A 154 7.89 -12.20 7.18
C ALA A 154 6.83 -11.50 8.05
N GLN A 155 6.47 -12.12 9.17
CA GLN A 155 5.55 -11.50 10.14
C GLN A 155 6.13 -10.21 10.75
N SER A 156 7.44 -10.17 10.99
CA SER A 156 8.12 -8.98 11.50
C SER A 156 8.09 -7.83 10.50
N ILE A 157 8.29 -8.11 9.21
CA ILE A 157 8.16 -7.12 8.12
C ILE A 157 6.72 -6.59 8.05
N ARG A 158 5.72 -7.48 8.07
CA ARG A 158 4.31 -7.08 8.08
C ARG A 158 3.97 -6.17 9.26
N ASN A 159 4.44 -6.51 10.46
CA ASN A 159 4.22 -5.68 11.64
C ASN A 159 4.95 -4.34 11.57
N ALA A 160 6.12 -4.27 10.95
CA ALA A 160 6.85 -3.01 10.76
C ALA A 160 6.16 -2.11 9.73
N ILE A 161 5.63 -2.67 8.64
CA ILE A 161 4.79 -1.94 7.68
C ILE A 161 3.59 -1.35 8.41
N LYS A 162 2.84 -2.18 9.16
CA LYS A 162 1.70 -1.71 9.95
C LYS A 162 2.08 -0.62 10.94
N ALA A 163 3.18 -0.76 11.67
CA ALA A 163 3.61 0.27 12.61
C ALA A 163 4.00 1.60 11.94
N GLN A 164 4.42 1.60 10.68
CA GLN A 164 4.63 2.85 9.94
C GLN A 164 3.31 3.46 9.46
N ILE A 165 2.35 2.62 9.09
CA ILE A 165 0.97 3.04 8.77
C ILE A 165 0.32 3.69 9.99
N ASP A 166 0.30 3.00 11.13
CA ASP A 166 -0.29 3.47 12.38
C ASP A 166 0.37 4.79 12.88
N LEU A 167 1.60 5.13 12.45
CA LEU A 167 2.28 6.40 12.79
C LEU A 167 1.84 7.58 11.90
N LEU A 168 1.22 7.32 10.75
CA LEU A 168 0.64 8.35 9.89
C LEU A 168 -0.75 8.76 10.38
N GLU A 169 -1.41 7.89 11.14
CA GLU A 169 -2.74 8.09 11.73
C GLU A 169 -2.71 8.86 13.07
N ASP A 170 -1.54 9.12 13.65
CA ASP A 170 -1.31 9.64 15.02
C ASP A 170 -0.60 11.01 15.03
#